data_AF-A0A7Y5SAC7-F1
#
_entry.id   AF-A0A7Y5SAC7-F1
#
_cell.length_a   1.000
_cell.length_b   1.000
_cell.length_c   1.000
_cell.angle_alpha   90.00
_cell.angle_beta   90.00
_cell.angle_gamma   90.00
#
_symmetry.space_group_name_H-M   'P 1'
#
loop_
_entity.id
_entity.type
_entity.pdbx_description
1 polymer ?
#
loop_
_entity_poly.entity_id
_entity_poly.type
_entity_poly.pdbx_seq_one_letter_code
_entity_poly.pdbx_strand_id
1 'polypeptide(L)'
;MKNVASPVRSLLRAAALTAGLALAASVQAGTWTKVVNNPPGSAGLMLLLNDGTVMVTNPGVSAAWYKLTPNAKGSYINGTWTTLASAPHTRLYFQSEVLKDGRVYVSGGEYGTGGPYADMYNPATNSWTNLAIPTSLWSTASNDFYDGNMEVRPDGSLIMMPVFPHAPGIPIIYNPYTNVWSNGGKLFRGTWQDEASWAKLPDDSILTIDPWGTFSERYIPATNTWVNDGVVPVAMYDPFGFELGGAYMLPNGKAMFLGSTGNTVFYTPTGNTSPGVWTTGPVIPSNRGTPDAPACPMPNGKVLCAVSAVPTSANHFPSPTYFYEFDYTTNTFTNINGPTGNSDAISAYQAMFLMLPTGEVMYTHMSNTVYVYNPGGSPLAAAKPSVTSISKNGDGSYHLVGKNFNGINEGATYGDDWQMNTNRPLVRFFDDANPPNVWYATTFNWSRSSVMTGNATVTTEFKKPASLPANVNKFVVVVNGVASDTYRICPADLNHDGFVNGNDYDLFASFFDAGSSGADYNDDGFVNGDDYDAFSSDFEGGC
;
A
#
# COMPACT_ATOMS: atom_id res chain seq x y z
N MET A 1 49.92 -79.71 23.58
CA MET A 1 48.50 -79.31 23.75
C MET A 1 48.42 -77.82 23.50
N LYS A 2 47.28 -77.36 22.97
CA LYS A 2 46.69 -76.03 23.16
C LYS A 2 47.55 -75.07 23.98
N ASN A 3 47.88 -73.90 23.44
CA ASN A 3 47.65 -72.70 24.25
C ASN A 3 47.61 -71.44 23.41
N VAL A 4 46.46 -70.80 23.54
CA VAL A 4 46.16 -69.41 23.26
C VAL A 4 47.05 -68.54 24.15
N ALA A 5 47.68 -67.52 23.57
CA ALA A 5 47.97 -66.26 24.25
C ALA A 5 48.24 -65.19 23.19
N SER A 6 47.43 -64.13 23.22
CA SER A 6 47.60 -62.88 22.47
C SER A 6 48.25 -61.84 23.39
N PRO A 7 48.98 -60.86 22.84
CA PRO A 7 48.85 -59.50 23.36
C PRO A 7 48.72 -58.39 22.30
N VAL A 8 47.73 -57.54 22.58
CA VAL A 8 47.57 -56.07 22.41
C VAL A 8 48.68 -55.26 21.72
N ARG A 9 48.29 -54.39 20.77
CA ARG A 9 48.84 -53.02 20.58
C ARG A 9 47.78 -52.07 20.00
N SER A 10 47.74 -50.85 20.54
CA SER A 10 46.74 -49.79 20.33
C SER A 10 46.91 -49.03 19.01
N LEU A 11 45.79 -48.63 18.40
CA LEU A 11 45.70 -47.78 17.20
C LEU A 11 45.51 -46.30 17.58
N LEU A 12 46.44 -45.44 17.19
CA LEU A 12 46.25 -43.99 17.08
C LEU A 12 45.55 -43.70 15.74
N ARG A 13 44.37 -43.07 15.76
CA ARG A 13 43.72 -42.50 14.58
C ARG A 13 43.82 -40.97 14.66
N ALA A 14 44.41 -40.36 13.63
CA ALA A 14 44.47 -38.92 13.46
C ALA A 14 43.08 -38.35 13.15
N ALA A 15 42.66 -37.32 13.88
CA ALA A 15 41.46 -36.54 13.59
C ALA A 15 41.83 -35.40 12.63
N ALA A 16 41.20 -35.36 11.45
CA ALA A 16 41.23 -34.21 10.56
C ALA A 16 40.08 -33.27 10.96
N LEU A 17 40.42 -32.06 11.41
CA LEU A 17 39.47 -31.01 11.76
C LEU A 17 39.10 -30.24 10.49
N THR A 18 37.93 -30.51 9.90
CA THR A 18 37.36 -29.66 8.83
C THR A 18 36.65 -28.49 9.47
N ALA A 19 37.31 -27.33 9.53
CA ALA A 19 36.67 -26.06 9.83
C ALA A 19 35.81 -25.65 8.62
N GLY A 20 34.50 -25.89 8.69
CA GLY A 20 33.55 -25.31 7.76
C GLY A 20 33.46 -23.80 8.02
N LEU A 21 34.01 -22.98 7.11
CA LEU A 21 33.63 -21.58 7.03
C LEU A 21 32.17 -21.53 6.59
N ALA A 22 31.25 -21.33 7.54
CA ALA A 22 29.96 -20.76 7.23
C ALA A 22 30.22 -19.33 6.73
N LEU A 23 30.15 -19.11 5.42
CA LEU A 23 29.98 -17.78 4.87
C LEU A 23 28.64 -17.27 5.40
N ALA A 24 28.68 -16.45 6.44
CA ALA A 24 27.53 -15.63 6.80
C ALA A 24 27.24 -14.78 5.56
N ALA A 25 26.13 -15.06 4.89
CA ALA A 25 25.62 -14.17 3.87
C ALA A 25 25.43 -12.81 4.55
N SER A 26 26.26 -11.83 4.21
CA SER A 26 26.01 -10.45 4.60
C SER A 26 24.65 -10.10 4.04
N VAL A 27 23.68 -9.84 4.92
CA VAL A 27 22.38 -9.29 4.52
C VAL A 27 22.69 -7.92 3.94
N GLN A 28 22.79 -7.83 2.63
CA GLN A 28 23.12 -6.59 1.94
C GLN A 28 21.95 -5.64 2.18
N ALA A 29 22.22 -4.52 2.84
CA ALA A 29 21.26 -3.42 2.94
C ALA A 29 20.84 -2.98 1.53
N GLY A 30 19.59 -2.55 1.38
CA GLY A 30 19.09 -2.02 0.12
C GLY A 30 19.85 -0.78 -0.37
N THR A 31 19.59 -0.39 -1.60
CA THR A 31 20.34 0.66 -2.31
C THR A 31 19.44 1.79 -2.78
N TRP A 32 19.88 3.03 -2.59
CA TRP A 32 19.23 4.23 -3.12
C TRP A 32 19.66 4.52 -4.54
N THR A 33 18.70 4.89 -5.39
CA THR A 33 18.92 5.41 -6.74
C THR A 33 18.17 6.72 -6.92
N LYS A 34 18.85 7.76 -7.39
CA LYS A 34 18.20 9.03 -7.73
C LYS A 34 17.35 8.85 -9.00
N VAL A 35 16.12 9.36 -8.99
CA VAL A 35 15.28 9.45 -10.18
C VAL A 35 15.93 10.39 -11.19
N VAL A 36 15.99 9.97 -12.46
CA VAL A 36 16.73 10.69 -13.51
C VAL A 36 16.00 11.96 -13.92
N ASN A 37 14.69 11.86 -14.14
CA ASN A 37 13.85 12.97 -14.54
C ASN A 37 13.22 13.59 -13.29
N ASN A 38 13.53 14.85 -13.00
CA ASN A 38 12.94 15.54 -11.86
C ASN A 38 11.47 15.93 -12.14
N PRO A 39 10.63 16.00 -11.09
CA PRO A 39 9.31 16.62 -11.19
C PRO A 39 9.36 18.06 -11.70
N PRO A 40 8.25 18.59 -12.27
CA PRO A 40 8.18 19.98 -12.76
C PRO A 40 8.32 21.03 -11.63
N GLY A 41 8.04 20.63 -10.38
CA GLY A 41 8.28 21.41 -9.17
C GLY A 41 8.92 20.54 -8.09
N SER A 42 8.60 20.80 -6.81
CA SER A 42 8.97 19.89 -5.73
C SER A 42 7.97 18.73 -5.62
N ALA A 43 8.39 17.60 -5.02
CA ALA A 43 7.54 16.45 -4.79
C ALA A 43 7.22 16.30 -3.30
N GLY A 44 5.92 16.28 -2.99
CA GLY A 44 5.35 16.00 -1.69
C GLY A 44 4.64 14.65 -1.75
N LEU A 45 3.33 14.65 -1.47
CA LEU A 45 2.53 13.46 -1.19
C LEU A 45 2.52 12.63 -2.44
N MET A 46 2.69 11.31 -2.31
CA MET A 46 2.74 10.39 -3.43
C MET A 46 1.62 9.37 -3.32
N LEU A 47 0.76 9.29 -4.32
CA LEU A 47 -0.36 8.35 -4.37
C LEU A 47 -0.21 7.45 -5.60
N LEU A 48 -0.08 6.14 -5.38
CA LEU A 48 -0.06 5.15 -6.45
C LEU A 48 -1.47 4.99 -7.05
N LEU A 49 -1.70 5.39 -8.29
CA LEU A 49 -3.00 5.27 -8.93
C LEU A 49 -3.25 3.83 -9.44
N ASN A 50 -4.52 3.53 -9.71
CA ASN A 50 -4.96 2.20 -10.15
C ASN A 50 -4.46 1.79 -11.54
N ASP A 51 -3.83 2.71 -12.28
CA ASP A 51 -3.20 2.49 -13.58
C ASP A 51 -1.67 2.38 -13.48
N GLY A 52 -1.13 2.22 -12.27
CA GLY A 52 0.32 2.14 -12.03
C GLY A 52 1.07 3.44 -12.28
N THR A 53 0.40 4.60 -12.36
CA THR A 53 1.07 5.90 -12.30
C THR A 53 1.13 6.41 -10.86
N VAL A 54 1.98 7.40 -10.58
CA VAL A 54 2.04 8.04 -9.25
C VAL A 54 1.60 9.49 -9.38
N MET A 55 0.55 9.87 -8.65
CA MET A 55 0.10 11.26 -8.50
C MET A 55 0.86 11.91 -7.34
N VAL A 56 1.38 13.11 -7.56
CA VAL A 56 2.31 13.76 -6.62
C VAL A 56 1.92 15.21 -6.38
N THR A 57 1.87 15.67 -5.13
CA THR A 57 1.65 17.09 -4.84
C THR A 57 2.94 17.89 -5.00
N ASN A 58 2.81 19.17 -5.34
CA ASN A 58 3.85 20.11 -4.96
C ASN A 58 3.73 20.38 -3.43
N PRO A 59 4.76 20.13 -2.63
CA PRO A 59 4.74 20.33 -1.19
C PRO A 59 4.64 21.82 -0.82
N GLY A 60 4.36 22.11 0.45
CA GLY A 60 3.98 23.44 0.90
C GLY A 60 2.51 23.76 0.61
N VAL A 61 2.06 24.97 0.95
CA VAL A 61 0.68 25.41 0.70
C VAL A 61 0.46 25.59 -0.81
N SER A 62 -0.03 24.55 -1.48
CA SER A 62 -0.09 24.49 -2.93
C SER A 62 -1.35 23.81 -3.44
N ALA A 63 -1.72 24.16 -4.67
CA ALA A 63 -2.78 23.50 -5.45
C ALA A 63 -2.21 22.70 -6.64
N ALA A 64 -0.88 22.69 -6.82
CA ALA A 64 -0.25 22.06 -7.97
C ALA A 64 -0.05 20.55 -7.76
N TRP A 65 -0.36 19.78 -8.79
CA TRP A 65 -0.20 18.33 -8.83
C TRP A 65 0.55 17.89 -10.08
N TYR A 66 1.29 16.79 -9.94
CA TYR A 66 2.10 16.17 -10.97
C TYR A 66 1.75 14.69 -11.09
N LYS A 67 2.11 14.09 -12.22
CA LYS A 67 2.01 12.65 -12.43
C LYS A 67 3.33 12.10 -12.94
N LEU A 68 3.84 11.08 -12.26
CA LEU A 68 4.94 10.25 -12.71
C LEU A 68 4.39 8.99 -13.37
N THR A 69 4.66 8.84 -14.67
CA THR A 69 4.36 7.62 -15.44
C THR A 69 5.63 6.79 -15.55
N PRO A 70 5.63 5.49 -15.17
CA PRO A 70 6.78 4.63 -15.38
C PRO A 70 7.11 4.52 -16.88
N ASN A 71 8.38 4.29 -17.22
CA ASN A 71 8.75 4.11 -18.62
C ASN A 71 8.21 2.80 -19.21
N ALA A 72 8.44 2.56 -20.50
CA ALA A 72 8.00 1.35 -21.19
C ALA A 72 8.52 0.03 -20.57
N LYS A 73 9.54 0.07 -19.70
CA LYS A 73 10.09 -1.08 -18.97
C LYS A 73 9.57 -1.18 -17.53
N GLY A 74 8.60 -0.35 -17.16
CA GLY A 74 8.03 -0.28 -15.81
C GLY A 74 8.89 0.46 -14.79
N SER A 75 9.97 1.13 -15.21
CA SER A 75 10.88 1.85 -14.31
C SER A 75 10.35 3.25 -13.97
N TYR A 76 10.22 3.54 -12.68
CA TYR A 76 9.89 4.89 -12.17
C TYR A 76 11.11 5.82 -12.12
N ILE A 77 12.32 5.27 -11.96
CA ILE A 77 13.59 6.01 -12.02
C ILE A 77 13.75 6.75 -13.35
N ASN A 78 13.35 6.11 -14.44
CA ASN A 78 13.39 6.66 -15.80
C ASN A 78 12.00 7.08 -16.29
N GLY A 79 11.05 7.27 -15.37
CA GLY A 79 9.68 7.66 -15.69
C GLY A 79 9.59 9.08 -16.25
N THR A 80 8.43 9.44 -16.76
CA THR A 80 8.15 10.77 -17.30
C THR A 80 7.18 11.52 -16.41
N TRP A 81 7.47 12.79 -16.16
CA TRP A 81 6.61 13.67 -15.38
C TRP A 81 5.70 14.52 -16.28
N THR A 82 4.48 14.72 -15.81
CA THR A 82 3.50 15.63 -16.42
C THR A 82 2.81 16.44 -15.34
N THR A 83 2.35 17.65 -15.68
CA THR A 83 1.53 18.48 -14.79
C THR A 83 0.06 18.07 -14.91
N LEU A 84 -0.61 17.90 -13.77
CA LEU A 84 -2.04 17.63 -13.68
C LEU A 84 -2.82 18.94 -13.49
N ALA A 85 -4.15 18.87 -13.57
CA ALA A 85 -5.00 19.99 -13.22
C ALA A 85 -4.77 20.40 -11.76
N SER A 86 -4.72 21.72 -11.52
CA SER A 86 -4.61 22.27 -10.18
C SER A 86 -5.87 22.00 -9.36
N ALA A 87 -5.70 21.69 -8.09
CA ALA A 87 -6.80 21.53 -7.14
C ALA A 87 -7.55 22.86 -6.92
N PRO A 88 -8.84 22.83 -6.52
CA PRO A 88 -9.62 24.05 -6.26
C PRO A 88 -9.10 24.83 -5.05
N HIS A 89 -8.45 24.15 -4.10
CA HIS A 89 -7.93 24.71 -2.86
C HIS A 89 -6.46 24.39 -2.67
N THR A 90 -5.73 25.27 -2.00
CA THR A 90 -4.35 24.99 -1.57
C THR A 90 -4.36 24.21 -0.26
N ARG A 91 -3.45 23.24 -0.12
CA ARG A 91 -3.38 22.34 1.04
C ARG A 91 -1.92 22.00 1.37
N LEU A 92 -1.65 21.74 2.64
CA LEU A 92 -0.46 21.09 3.19
C LEU A 92 -0.91 20.34 4.44
N TYR A 93 -0.35 19.16 4.71
CA TYR A 93 -0.69 18.34 5.88
C TYR A 93 -2.18 17.99 5.91
N PHE A 94 -2.57 17.10 4.97
CA PHE A 94 -3.97 16.85 4.63
C PHE A 94 -4.24 15.37 4.34
N GLN A 95 -5.53 15.02 4.43
CA GLN A 95 -6.06 13.67 4.20
C GLN A 95 -6.17 13.35 2.71
N SER A 96 -5.77 12.15 2.30
CA SER A 96 -5.80 11.72 0.90
C SER A 96 -6.06 10.24 0.72
N GLU A 97 -6.85 9.82 -0.29
CA GLU A 97 -7.05 8.39 -0.56
C GLU A 97 -7.35 8.11 -2.04
N VAL A 98 -6.89 6.96 -2.53
CA VAL A 98 -7.23 6.45 -3.86
C VAL A 98 -8.40 5.46 -3.74
N LEU A 99 -9.51 5.77 -4.39
CA LEU A 99 -10.79 5.06 -4.24
C LEU A 99 -10.91 3.83 -5.14
N LYS A 100 -11.90 2.96 -4.86
CA LYS A 100 -12.15 1.74 -5.65
C LYS A 100 -12.45 2.01 -7.12
N ASP A 101 -12.86 3.20 -7.50
CA ASP A 101 -13.10 3.58 -8.89
C ASP A 101 -11.94 4.36 -9.54
N GLY A 102 -10.82 4.52 -8.82
CA GLY A 102 -9.61 5.19 -9.29
C GLY A 102 -9.63 6.70 -9.13
N ARG A 103 -10.72 7.30 -8.65
CA ARG A 103 -10.70 8.72 -8.24
C ARG A 103 -9.83 8.90 -7.00
N VAL A 104 -9.35 10.12 -6.80
CA VAL A 104 -8.56 10.49 -5.61
C VAL A 104 -9.36 11.48 -4.78
N TYR A 105 -9.62 11.13 -3.54
CA TYR A 105 -10.24 12.01 -2.55
C TYR A 105 -9.16 12.76 -1.77
N VAL A 106 -9.37 14.05 -1.52
CA VAL A 106 -8.57 14.82 -0.56
C VAL A 106 -9.47 15.69 0.30
N SER A 107 -9.13 15.90 1.56
CA SER A 107 -9.79 16.89 2.43
C SER A 107 -8.82 17.56 3.37
N GLY A 108 -9.14 18.81 3.69
CA GLY A 108 -8.43 19.52 4.74
C GLY A 108 -7.02 19.98 4.42
N GLY A 109 -6.26 20.13 5.48
CA GLY A 109 -4.99 20.83 5.44
C GLY A 109 -4.82 21.62 6.71
N GLU A 110 -3.77 21.35 7.45
CA GLU A 110 -3.31 22.23 8.54
C GLU A 110 -3.09 23.66 8.01
N TYR A 111 -2.61 23.77 6.77
CA TYR A 111 -2.39 25.04 6.09
C TYR A 111 -3.02 25.12 4.71
N GLY A 112 -3.47 26.32 4.35
CA GLY A 112 -4.01 26.66 3.04
C GLY A 112 -5.48 27.05 3.06
N THR A 113 -6.11 27.10 1.90
CA THR A 113 -7.54 27.43 1.78
C THR A 113 -8.45 26.21 1.90
N GLY A 114 -7.84 25.02 1.98
CA GLY A 114 -8.54 23.76 1.90
C GLY A 114 -9.21 23.28 3.17
N GLY A 115 -8.83 23.77 4.35
CA GLY A 115 -9.27 23.26 5.66
C GLY A 115 -10.71 22.74 5.72
N PRO A 116 -11.74 23.57 5.44
CA PRO A 116 -13.13 23.15 5.55
C PRO A 116 -13.68 22.36 4.35
N TYR A 117 -12.87 22.07 3.33
CA TYR A 117 -13.29 21.55 2.04
C TYR A 117 -12.72 20.16 1.74
N ALA A 118 -13.53 19.35 1.05
CA ALA A 118 -13.11 18.12 0.40
C ALA A 118 -13.18 18.26 -1.12
N ASP A 119 -12.21 17.70 -1.83
CA ASP A 119 -12.15 17.72 -3.29
C ASP A 119 -11.91 16.30 -3.83
N MET A 120 -12.49 16.02 -5.00
CA MET A 120 -12.34 14.76 -5.71
C MET A 120 -11.63 15.00 -7.04
N TYR A 121 -10.52 14.31 -7.28
CA TYR A 121 -9.86 14.29 -8.57
C TYR A 121 -10.29 13.07 -9.38
N ASN A 122 -10.58 13.30 -10.66
CA ASN A 122 -10.83 12.24 -11.64
C ASN A 122 -9.64 12.15 -12.61
N PRO A 123 -8.82 11.07 -12.53
CA PRO A 123 -7.69 10.87 -13.44
C PRO A 123 -8.09 10.70 -14.91
N ALA A 124 -9.30 10.18 -15.19
CA ALA A 124 -9.75 9.94 -16.57
C ALA A 124 -10.02 11.24 -17.32
N THR A 125 -10.47 12.28 -16.62
CA THR A 125 -10.78 13.61 -17.20
C THR A 125 -9.74 14.66 -16.82
N ASN A 126 -8.78 14.32 -15.96
CA ASN A 126 -7.81 15.25 -15.37
C ASN A 126 -8.51 16.50 -14.81
N SER A 127 -9.50 16.32 -13.96
CA SER A 127 -10.31 17.42 -13.41
C SER A 127 -10.67 17.20 -11.96
N TRP A 128 -10.80 18.30 -11.22
CA TRP A 128 -11.26 18.31 -9.83
C TRP A 128 -12.73 18.66 -9.73
N THR A 129 -13.38 18.15 -8.69
CA THR A 129 -14.74 18.51 -8.27
C THR A 129 -14.75 18.75 -6.78
N ASN A 130 -15.20 19.93 -6.36
CA ASN A 130 -15.40 20.19 -4.95
C ASN A 130 -16.62 19.42 -4.43
N LEU A 131 -16.49 18.79 -3.27
CA LEU A 131 -17.55 18.00 -2.66
C LEU A 131 -18.30 18.84 -1.64
N ALA A 132 -19.60 19.05 -1.89
CA ALA A 132 -20.47 19.74 -0.95
C ALA A 132 -20.82 18.81 0.23
N ILE A 133 -20.50 19.25 1.44
CA ILE A 133 -20.86 18.55 2.68
C ILE A 133 -22.17 19.15 3.22
N PRO A 134 -23.17 18.33 3.59
CA PRO A 134 -24.45 18.83 4.09
C PRO A 134 -24.29 19.73 5.33
N THR A 135 -25.00 20.86 5.36
CA THR A 135 -24.93 21.83 6.46
C THR A 135 -25.38 21.29 7.81
N SER A 136 -26.14 20.19 7.81
CA SER A 136 -26.54 19.45 9.01
C SER A 136 -25.39 18.66 9.64
N LEU A 137 -24.30 18.45 8.92
CA LEU A 137 -23.13 17.68 9.34
C LEU A 137 -21.84 18.51 9.33
N TRP A 138 -21.84 19.68 8.69
CA TRP A 138 -20.63 20.46 8.45
C TRP A 138 -20.93 21.92 8.15
N SER A 139 -20.16 22.83 8.73
CA SER A 139 -20.21 24.26 8.44
C SER A 139 -18.80 24.75 8.14
N THR A 140 -18.57 25.21 6.91
CA THR A 140 -17.26 25.73 6.48
C THR A 140 -16.81 26.99 7.22
N ALA A 141 -17.69 27.59 8.03
CA ALA A 141 -17.39 28.74 8.89
C ALA A 141 -16.82 28.34 10.26
N SER A 142 -16.89 27.07 10.65
CA SER A 142 -16.57 26.62 12.01
C SER A 142 -15.99 25.21 12.13
N ASN A 143 -15.96 24.45 11.02
CA ASN A 143 -15.45 23.10 10.98
C ASN A 143 -14.31 23.03 9.97
N ASP A 144 -13.30 22.25 10.28
CA ASP A 144 -12.07 22.20 9.53
C ASP A 144 -11.50 20.77 9.59
N PHE A 145 -11.14 20.20 8.45
CA PHE A 145 -10.35 18.97 8.34
C PHE A 145 -8.87 19.27 8.62
N TYR A 146 -8.64 19.95 9.74
CA TYR A 146 -7.32 20.25 10.26
C TYR A 146 -6.74 18.96 10.84
N ASP A 147 -5.51 18.65 10.42
CA ASP A 147 -4.62 17.67 11.04
C ASP A 147 -5.28 16.36 11.47
N GLY A 148 -5.94 15.73 10.51
CA GLY A 148 -6.94 14.70 10.79
C GLY A 148 -6.58 13.36 10.20
N ASN A 149 -6.92 12.29 10.92
CA ASN A 149 -6.82 10.93 10.38
C ASN A 149 -7.92 10.62 9.36
N MET A 150 -7.60 9.75 8.42
CA MET A 150 -8.57 9.12 7.55
C MET A 150 -8.25 7.65 7.36
N GLU A 151 -9.29 6.84 7.19
CA GLU A 151 -9.13 5.45 6.78
C GLU A 151 -10.30 4.95 5.92
N VAL A 152 -10.04 3.96 5.07
CA VAL A 152 -11.05 3.33 4.21
C VAL A 152 -11.78 2.22 4.96
N ARG A 153 -13.09 2.34 5.11
CA ARG A 153 -13.94 1.26 5.65
C ARG A 153 -14.07 0.10 4.66
N PRO A 154 -14.43 -1.12 5.10
CA PRO A 154 -14.52 -2.30 4.22
C PRO A 154 -15.44 -2.14 3.01
N ASP A 155 -16.53 -1.38 3.19
CA ASP A 155 -17.48 -1.04 2.12
C ASP A 155 -16.90 -0.06 1.09
N GLY A 156 -15.74 0.54 1.34
CA GLY A 156 -15.08 1.55 0.51
C GLY A 156 -15.51 2.98 0.81
N SER A 157 -16.31 3.21 1.86
CA SER A 157 -16.52 4.56 2.41
C SER A 157 -15.31 5.01 3.21
N LEU A 158 -15.12 6.33 3.31
CA LEU A 158 -14.02 6.95 4.06
C LEU A 158 -14.55 7.37 5.42
N ILE A 159 -13.83 7.07 6.50
CA ILE A 159 -14.05 7.68 7.82
C ILE A 159 -12.91 8.64 8.11
N MET A 160 -13.25 9.85 8.54
CA MET A 160 -12.29 10.93 8.80
C MET A 160 -12.57 11.53 10.17
N MET A 161 -11.53 11.68 10.98
CA MET A 161 -11.61 12.40 12.26
C MET A 161 -10.79 13.69 12.17
N PRO A 162 -11.42 14.85 11.98
CA PRO A 162 -10.72 16.12 11.98
C PRO A 162 -10.52 16.65 13.41
N VAL A 163 -9.58 17.59 13.60
CA VAL A 163 -9.37 18.29 14.89
C VAL A 163 -10.51 19.23 15.24
N PHE A 164 -11.13 19.86 14.24
CA PHE A 164 -12.29 20.75 14.41
C PHE A 164 -13.56 20.15 13.77
N PRO A 165 -14.10 19.05 14.31
CA PRO A 165 -15.30 18.41 13.78
C PRO A 165 -16.55 19.25 14.04
N HIS A 166 -17.62 18.95 13.30
CA HIS A 166 -18.94 19.54 13.54
C HIS A 166 -19.49 19.26 14.94
N ALA A 167 -19.32 18.03 15.42
CA ALA A 167 -19.68 17.63 16.77
C ALA A 167 -18.44 17.01 17.44
N PRO A 168 -18.06 17.46 18.65
CA PRO A 168 -16.87 16.96 19.33
C PRO A 168 -16.88 15.44 19.50
N GLY A 169 -15.80 14.81 19.02
CA GLY A 169 -15.58 13.36 19.07
C GLY A 169 -16.40 12.57 18.05
N ILE A 170 -17.03 13.21 17.07
CA ILE A 170 -17.81 12.51 16.04
C ILE A 170 -17.08 12.63 14.69
N PRO A 171 -16.49 11.53 14.18
CA PRO A 171 -15.94 11.47 12.83
C PRO A 171 -17.02 11.69 11.78
N ILE A 172 -16.61 12.10 10.58
CA ILE A 172 -17.51 12.15 9.41
C ILE A 172 -17.19 10.98 8.47
N ILE A 173 -18.23 10.44 7.84
CA ILE A 173 -18.13 9.35 6.87
C ILE A 173 -18.61 9.84 5.51
N TYR A 174 -17.82 9.57 4.47
CA TYR A 174 -18.18 9.81 3.08
C TYR A 174 -18.25 8.49 2.29
N ASN A 175 -19.39 8.22 1.66
CA ASN A 175 -19.51 7.12 0.70
C ASN A 175 -19.37 7.68 -0.73
N PRO A 176 -18.27 7.39 -1.45
CA PRO A 176 -18.03 7.94 -2.78
C PRO A 176 -18.88 7.31 -3.89
N TYR A 177 -19.50 6.14 -3.66
CA TYR A 177 -20.35 5.45 -4.65
C TYR A 177 -21.77 5.98 -4.65
N THR A 178 -22.29 6.30 -3.46
CA THR A 178 -23.64 6.87 -3.30
C THR A 178 -23.63 8.39 -3.17
N ASN A 179 -22.44 9.00 -3.03
CA ASN A 179 -22.25 10.41 -2.73
C ASN A 179 -23.01 10.87 -1.48
N VAL A 180 -22.93 10.07 -0.40
CA VAL A 180 -23.64 10.32 0.86
C VAL A 180 -22.65 10.61 1.98
N TRP A 181 -22.93 11.66 2.75
CA TRP A 181 -22.22 12.01 3.98
C TRP A 181 -23.04 11.58 5.19
N SER A 182 -22.38 11.13 6.25
CA SER A 182 -23.03 10.71 7.50
C SER A 182 -22.07 10.86 8.69
N ASN A 183 -22.59 10.77 9.92
CA ASN A 183 -21.75 10.72 11.11
C ASN A 183 -21.21 9.32 11.36
N GLY A 184 -19.94 9.25 11.73
CA GLY A 184 -19.35 8.10 12.39
C GLY A 184 -19.85 7.96 13.83
N GLY A 185 -19.54 6.81 14.44
CA GLY A 185 -19.70 6.61 15.87
C GLY A 185 -18.85 7.60 16.65
N LYS A 186 -19.34 8.05 17.80
CA LYS A 186 -18.55 8.91 18.69
C LYS A 186 -17.33 8.13 19.21
N LEU A 187 -16.16 8.79 19.25
CA LEU A 187 -14.95 8.30 19.91
C LEU A 187 -15.27 7.80 21.32
N PHE A 188 -14.55 6.78 21.77
CA PHE A 188 -14.77 6.23 23.11
C PHE A 188 -14.27 7.22 24.18
N ARG A 189 -13.17 7.92 23.89
CA ARG A 189 -12.61 9.03 24.66
C ARG A 189 -12.27 10.22 23.77
N GLY A 190 -12.15 11.39 24.40
CA GLY A 190 -11.69 12.60 23.73
C GLY A 190 -12.72 13.26 22.80
N THR A 191 -12.23 14.21 22.02
CA THR A 191 -13.03 15.06 21.13
C THR A 191 -12.47 15.16 19.71
N TRP A 192 -11.27 14.64 19.48
CA TRP A 192 -10.50 14.69 18.24
C TRP A 192 -9.37 13.65 18.32
N GLN A 193 -8.64 13.45 17.21
CA GLN A 193 -7.53 12.50 17.07
C GLN A 193 -6.27 13.17 16.45
N ASP A 194 -6.04 14.45 16.77
CA ASP A 194 -4.82 15.24 16.51
C ASP A 194 -3.56 14.41 16.77
N GLU A 195 -2.60 14.43 15.85
CA GLU A 195 -1.30 13.74 15.97
C GLU A 195 -1.38 12.21 16.07
N ALA A 196 -2.58 11.63 16.01
CA ALA A 196 -2.77 10.20 16.20
C ALA A 196 -2.43 9.42 14.95
N SER A 197 -2.02 8.17 15.10
CA SER A 197 -1.91 7.25 13.97
C SER A 197 -3.07 6.28 13.98
N TRP A 198 -3.65 6.05 12.81
CA TRP A 198 -4.66 5.01 12.60
C TRP A 198 -4.04 3.83 11.87
N ALA A 199 -4.33 2.62 12.33
CA ALA A 199 -3.88 1.39 11.69
C ALA A 199 -5.07 0.46 11.46
N LYS A 200 -5.30 0.05 10.21
CA LYS A 200 -6.29 -0.99 9.92
C LYS A 200 -5.79 -2.36 10.36
N LEU A 201 -6.68 -3.12 10.98
CA LEU A 201 -6.45 -4.46 11.48
C LEU A 201 -7.09 -5.53 10.57
N PRO A 202 -6.68 -6.82 10.70
CA PRO A 202 -7.22 -7.91 9.89
C PRO A 202 -8.72 -8.17 10.06
N ASP A 203 -9.32 -7.72 11.17
CA ASP A 203 -10.75 -7.84 11.46
C ASP A 203 -11.56 -6.60 11.00
N ASP A 204 -10.99 -5.81 10.10
CA ASP A 204 -11.53 -4.55 9.57
C ASP A 204 -11.60 -3.39 10.57
N SER A 205 -11.30 -3.62 11.85
CA SER A 205 -11.26 -2.53 12.83
C SER A 205 -10.09 -1.58 12.58
N ILE A 206 -10.24 -0.34 13.03
CA ILE A 206 -9.20 0.69 12.94
C ILE A 206 -8.75 0.99 14.35
N LEU A 207 -7.46 0.80 14.63
CA LEU A 207 -6.83 1.01 15.92
C LEU A 207 -6.13 2.34 15.98
N THR A 208 -6.23 3.01 17.13
CA THR A 208 -5.46 4.22 17.42
C THR A 208 -5.00 4.28 18.87
N ILE A 209 -3.96 5.07 19.12
CA ILE A 209 -3.54 5.49 20.46
C ILE A 209 -4.14 6.88 20.67
N ASP A 210 -4.81 7.09 21.79
CA ASP A 210 -5.37 8.40 22.09
C ASP A 210 -4.27 9.46 22.15
N PRO A 211 -4.53 10.66 21.60
CA PRO A 211 -3.55 11.73 21.58
C PRO A 211 -2.94 11.98 22.95
N TRP A 212 -1.60 11.98 22.96
CA TRP A 212 -0.75 12.38 24.09
C TRP A 212 -0.91 11.52 25.34
N GLY A 213 -1.53 10.34 25.18
CA GLY A 213 -1.86 9.43 26.24
C GLY A 213 -1.22 8.05 26.08
N THR A 214 -1.73 7.13 26.90
CA THR A 214 -1.42 5.68 26.83
C THR A 214 -2.69 4.84 26.71
N PHE A 215 -3.85 5.48 26.55
CA PHE A 215 -5.07 4.76 26.24
C PHE A 215 -5.14 4.51 24.73
N SER A 216 -5.83 3.45 24.33
CA SER A 216 -6.08 3.16 22.93
C SER A 216 -7.55 2.82 22.72
N GLU A 217 -8.04 3.00 21.51
CA GLU A 217 -9.40 2.67 21.14
C GLU A 217 -9.47 2.15 19.71
N ARG A 218 -10.56 1.44 19.43
CA ARG A 218 -10.82 0.86 18.11
C ARG A 218 -12.16 1.27 17.57
N TYR A 219 -12.19 1.66 16.31
CA TYR A 219 -13.42 1.78 15.54
C TYR A 219 -13.83 0.42 14.98
N ILE A 220 -15.10 0.06 15.14
CA ILE A 220 -15.71 -1.18 14.66
C ILE A 220 -16.68 -0.86 13.51
N PRO A 221 -16.28 -1.04 12.23
CA PRO A 221 -17.08 -0.59 11.09
C PRO A 221 -18.46 -1.22 11.00
N ALA A 222 -18.61 -2.48 11.42
CA ALA A 222 -19.86 -3.23 11.36
C ALA A 222 -20.97 -2.65 12.25
N THR A 223 -20.60 -1.95 13.32
CA THR A 223 -21.55 -1.33 14.25
C THR A 223 -21.48 0.20 14.23
N ASN A 224 -20.52 0.78 13.51
CA ASN A 224 -20.23 2.22 13.51
C ASN A 224 -20.02 2.74 14.95
N THR A 225 -19.16 2.07 15.73
CA THR A 225 -18.88 2.45 17.13
C THR A 225 -17.38 2.44 17.42
N TRP A 226 -16.95 3.31 18.33
CA TRP A 226 -15.63 3.23 18.95
C TRP A 226 -15.73 2.50 20.30
N VAL A 227 -14.76 1.63 20.56
CA VAL A 227 -14.67 0.86 21.81
C VAL A 227 -13.34 1.10 22.49
N ASN A 228 -13.34 1.05 23.81
CA ASN A 228 -12.11 1.03 24.60
C ASN A 228 -11.25 -0.17 24.22
N ASP A 229 -9.95 0.03 24.08
CA ASP A 229 -8.99 -1.04 23.90
C ASP A 229 -7.96 -1.06 25.05
N GLY A 230 -6.88 -1.83 24.91
CA GLY A 230 -5.86 -2.01 25.92
C GLY A 230 -5.07 -0.74 26.22
N VAL A 231 -4.25 -0.80 27.26
CA VAL A 231 -3.38 0.32 27.65
C VAL A 231 -2.00 0.12 27.01
N VAL A 232 -1.50 1.15 26.36
CA VAL A 232 -0.15 1.22 25.80
C VAL A 232 0.85 1.28 26.96
N PRO A 233 1.87 0.40 27.01
CA PRO A 233 2.72 0.26 28.20
C PRO A 233 3.76 1.38 28.38
N VAL A 234 3.96 2.21 27.36
CA VAL A 234 4.97 3.28 27.33
C VAL A 234 4.41 4.51 26.61
N ALA A 235 4.91 5.70 26.96
CA ALA A 235 4.57 6.92 26.25
C ALA A 235 5.16 6.87 24.82
N MET A 236 4.32 7.21 23.84
CA MET A 236 4.68 7.20 22.42
C MET A 236 4.91 8.61 21.89
N TYR A 237 4.02 9.53 22.24
CA TYR A 237 4.10 10.96 21.98
C TYR A 237 5.20 11.64 22.79
N ASP A 238 5.97 12.53 22.15
CA ASP A 238 6.93 13.35 22.88
C ASP A 238 6.24 14.51 23.62
N PRO A 239 6.81 15.05 24.70
CA PRO A 239 6.16 16.07 25.51
C PRO A 239 6.33 17.51 24.97
N PHE A 240 6.84 17.68 23.74
CA PHE A 240 7.21 18.99 23.19
C PHE A 240 6.41 19.34 21.93
N GLY A 241 6.51 18.52 20.88
CA GLY A 241 5.69 18.62 19.67
C GLY A 241 4.37 17.87 19.80
N PHE A 242 4.34 16.85 20.67
CA PHE A 242 3.20 15.94 20.81
C PHE A 242 2.94 15.06 19.59
N GLU A 243 4.03 14.72 18.91
CA GLU A 243 4.05 14.01 17.63
C GLU A 243 4.02 12.50 17.80
N LEU A 244 3.57 11.79 16.77
CA LEU A 244 3.69 10.34 16.64
C LEU A 244 4.26 9.98 15.25
N GLY A 245 4.82 8.78 15.11
CA GLY A 245 5.18 8.26 13.79
C GLY A 245 4.17 7.24 13.29
N GLY A 246 4.36 6.80 12.04
CA GLY A 246 3.44 5.88 11.40
C GLY A 246 3.19 4.55 12.14
N ALA A 247 2.05 3.95 11.83
CA ALA A 247 1.60 2.66 12.35
C ALA A 247 1.29 1.69 11.20
N TYR A 248 1.62 0.41 11.38
CA TYR A 248 1.48 -0.58 10.30
C TYR A 248 1.34 -2.02 10.81
N MET A 249 0.77 -2.87 9.97
CA MET A 249 0.73 -4.32 10.20
C MET A 249 2.05 -4.99 9.80
N LEU A 250 2.58 -5.83 10.68
CA LEU A 250 3.75 -6.68 10.47
C LEU A 250 3.34 -8.07 9.98
N PRO A 251 4.15 -8.77 9.15
CA PRO A 251 3.78 -10.07 8.60
C PRO A 251 3.43 -11.18 9.62
N ASN A 252 3.80 -11.01 10.88
CA ASN A 252 3.44 -11.92 11.98
C ASN A 252 2.04 -11.66 12.59
N GLY A 253 1.24 -10.77 11.99
CA GLY A 253 -0.12 -10.47 12.43
C GLY A 253 -0.24 -9.45 13.56
N LYS A 254 0.86 -8.80 13.96
CA LYS A 254 0.85 -7.71 14.94
C LYS A 254 0.85 -6.36 14.23
N ALA A 255 0.20 -5.36 14.81
CA ALA A 255 0.46 -3.96 14.43
C ALA A 255 1.68 -3.44 15.22
N MET A 256 2.43 -2.51 14.64
CA MET A 256 3.53 -1.80 15.27
C MET A 256 3.30 -0.29 15.12
N PHE A 257 3.58 0.45 16.19
CA PHE A 257 3.55 1.92 16.22
C PHE A 257 4.96 2.43 16.54
N LEU A 258 5.38 3.50 15.85
CA LEU A 258 6.65 4.17 16.04
C LEU A 258 6.44 5.47 16.82
N GLY A 259 7.20 5.65 17.91
CA GLY A 259 7.05 6.80 18.80
C GLY A 259 8.06 7.90 18.52
N SER A 260 7.61 9.16 18.61
CA SER A 260 8.48 10.33 18.65
C SER A 260 9.48 10.27 19.83
N THR A 261 9.10 9.60 20.91
CA THR A 261 9.96 9.29 22.07
C THR A 261 11.09 8.29 21.81
N GLY A 262 11.12 7.62 20.65
CA GLY A 262 12.01 6.50 20.34
C GLY A 262 11.54 5.15 20.86
N ASN A 263 10.45 5.13 21.64
CA ASN A 263 9.76 3.89 22.00
C ASN A 263 9.02 3.33 20.79
N THR A 264 8.87 2.00 20.77
CA THR A 264 7.95 1.33 19.86
C THR A 264 7.05 0.40 20.65
N VAL A 265 5.87 0.10 20.12
CA VAL A 265 4.94 -0.86 20.72
C VAL A 265 4.38 -1.80 19.67
N PHE A 266 4.10 -3.02 20.09
CA PHE A 266 3.34 -3.99 19.32
C PHE A 266 1.93 -4.13 19.88
N TYR A 267 0.97 -4.24 18.98
CA TYR A 267 -0.40 -4.64 19.29
C TYR A 267 -0.70 -6.00 18.70
N THR A 268 -1.22 -6.91 19.52
CA THR A 268 -1.70 -8.22 19.06
C THR A 268 -3.24 -8.21 19.05
N PRO A 269 -3.88 -8.26 17.87
CA PRO A 269 -5.34 -8.27 17.77
C PRO A 269 -5.91 -9.59 18.31
N THR A 270 -7.09 -9.50 18.93
CA THR A 270 -7.85 -10.69 19.38
C THR A 270 -8.67 -11.35 18.27
N GLY A 271 -8.77 -10.70 17.10
CA GLY A 271 -9.62 -11.12 15.99
C GLY A 271 -11.13 -10.92 16.25
N ASN A 272 -11.48 -10.17 17.30
CA ASN A 272 -12.85 -9.79 17.63
C ASN A 272 -12.87 -8.43 18.35
N THR A 273 -14.01 -8.02 18.88
CA THR A 273 -14.19 -6.71 19.52
C THR A 273 -13.64 -6.61 20.95
N SER A 274 -13.12 -7.70 21.53
CA SER A 274 -12.41 -7.66 22.81
C SER A 274 -11.07 -6.91 22.67
N PRO A 275 -10.64 -6.14 23.68
CA PRO A 275 -9.35 -5.43 23.64
C PRO A 275 -8.18 -6.35 23.28
N GLY A 276 -7.30 -5.85 22.44
CA GLY A 276 -6.03 -6.50 22.11
C GLY A 276 -4.99 -6.35 23.21
N VAL A 277 -3.82 -6.91 22.94
CA VAL A 277 -2.70 -6.91 23.89
C VAL A 277 -1.58 -6.02 23.36
N TRP A 278 -1.26 -4.98 24.13
CA TRP A 278 -0.09 -4.15 23.88
C TRP A 278 1.15 -4.69 24.60
N THR A 279 2.28 -4.65 23.91
CA THR A 279 3.59 -4.97 24.48
C THR A 279 4.62 -3.97 23.98
N THR A 280 5.64 -3.67 24.78
CA THR A 280 6.78 -2.86 24.33
C THR A 280 7.51 -3.56 23.21
N GLY A 281 7.80 -2.82 22.13
CA GLY A 281 8.73 -3.24 21.09
C GLY A 281 10.17 -2.85 21.41
N PRO A 282 11.11 -3.10 20.48
CA PRO A 282 12.49 -2.63 20.61
C PRO A 282 12.56 -1.10 20.51
N VAL A 283 13.42 -0.49 21.32
CA VAL A 283 13.69 0.95 21.25
C VAL A 283 14.46 1.26 19.95
N ILE A 284 14.12 2.38 19.29
CA ILE A 284 14.82 2.83 18.10
C ILE A 284 16.27 3.22 18.50
N PRO A 285 17.31 2.64 17.86
CA PRO A 285 18.70 2.84 18.29
C PRO A 285 19.19 4.28 18.21
N SER A 286 20.27 4.58 18.94
CA SER A 286 20.99 5.86 18.89
C SER A 286 20.18 7.09 19.31
N ASN A 287 19.25 6.91 20.27
CA ASN A 287 18.39 7.97 20.80
C ASN A 287 17.62 8.69 19.67
N ARG A 288 17.01 7.88 18.80
CA ARG A 288 16.22 8.33 17.66
C ARG A 288 14.74 8.15 17.94
N GLY A 289 13.93 8.98 17.31
CA GLY A 289 12.47 8.93 17.38
C GLY A 289 11.85 9.26 16.03
N THR A 290 10.52 9.24 15.99
CA THR A 290 9.71 9.59 14.82
C THR A 290 8.78 10.76 15.14
N PRO A 291 9.31 11.98 15.37
CA PRO A 291 8.49 13.18 15.37
C PRO A 291 8.05 13.40 13.94
N ASP A 292 6.85 12.87 13.64
CA ASP A 292 6.19 13.01 12.37
C ASP A 292 7.05 12.41 11.25
N ALA A 293 7.04 11.09 11.11
CA ALA A 293 8.01 10.42 10.25
C ALA A 293 7.46 9.16 9.56
N PRO A 294 7.81 8.96 8.28
CA PRO A 294 7.28 7.85 7.52
C PRO A 294 7.94 6.51 7.83
N ALA A 295 7.14 5.46 7.63
CA ALA A 295 7.60 4.10 7.53
C ALA A 295 6.96 3.40 6.32
N CYS A 296 7.64 2.42 5.75
CA CYS A 296 7.16 1.67 4.60
C CYS A 296 7.48 0.18 4.75
N PRO A 297 6.48 -0.68 5.01
CA PRO A 297 6.63 -2.13 4.94
C PRO A 297 7.00 -2.56 3.51
N MET A 298 8.03 -3.38 3.39
CA MET A 298 8.65 -3.74 2.11
C MET A 298 8.37 -5.20 1.72
N PRO A 299 8.47 -5.56 0.43
CA PRO A 299 8.22 -6.91 -0.06
C PRO A 299 8.99 -8.00 0.68
N ASN A 300 10.23 -7.72 1.10
CA ASN A 300 11.09 -8.66 1.82
C ASN A 300 10.68 -8.88 3.29
N GLY A 301 9.63 -8.21 3.76
CA GLY A 301 9.08 -8.35 5.11
C GLY A 301 9.63 -7.39 6.14
N LYS A 302 10.70 -6.66 5.81
CA LYS A 302 11.25 -5.59 6.65
C LYS A 302 10.48 -4.29 6.45
N VAL A 303 10.74 -3.32 7.30
CA VAL A 303 10.13 -1.98 7.22
C VAL A 303 11.24 -0.95 7.09
N LEU A 304 11.17 -0.10 6.08
CA LEU A 304 12.04 1.08 5.98
C LEU A 304 11.45 2.18 6.86
N CYS A 305 12.24 2.72 7.79
CA CYS A 305 11.84 3.79 8.70
C CYS A 305 12.73 5.01 8.51
N ALA A 306 12.14 6.20 8.41
CA ALA A 306 12.83 7.47 8.60
C ALA A 306 12.75 7.84 10.09
N VAL A 307 13.86 8.28 10.66
CA VAL A 307 13.94 8.66 12.07
C VAL A 307 14.85 9.87 12.25
N SER A 308 14.61 10.70 13.26
CA SER A 308 15.51 11.80 13.65
C SER A 308 15.93 11.63 15.11
N ALA A 309 16.70 12.58 15.68
CA ALA A 309 16.92 12.57 17.13
C ALA A 309 15.57 12.67 17.86
N VAL A 310 15.46 12.10 19.06
CA VAL A 310 14.25 12.36 19.87
C VAL A 310 14.10 13.87 20.13
N PRO A 311 12.87 14.41 20.10
CA PRO A 311 12.62 15.82 20.36
C PRO A 311 13.13 16.30 21.72
N THR A 312 13.42 17.60 21.79
CA THR A 312 13.78 18.29 23.03
C THR A 312 12.98 19.59 23.14
N SER A 313 12.91 20.17 24.34
CA SER A 313 12.25 21.48 24.54
C SER A 313 12.83 22.63 23.69
N ALA A 314 14.03 22.47 23.13
CA ALA A 314 14.67 23.45 22.26
C ALA A 314 14.48 23.16 20.77
N ASN A 315 14.07 21.94 20.41
CA ASN A 315 13.93 21.51 19.03
C ASN A 315 12.96 20.32 18.93
N HIS A 316 11.76 20.57 18.40
CA HIS A 316 10.70 19.59 18.28
C HIS A 316 10.89 18.68 17.06
N PHE A 317 11.44 19.24 15.96
CA PHE A 317 11.67 18.51 14.71
C PHE A 317 13.16 18.50 14.34
N PRO A 318 13.99 17.74 15.08
CA PRO A 318 15.43 17.73 14.86
C PRO A 318 15.82 17.13 13.50
N SER A 319 16.90 17.67 12.95
CA SER A 319 17.59 17.16 11.76
C SER A 319 19.01 16.71 12.17
N PRO A 320 19.69 15.85 11.37
CA PRO A 320 19.25 15.22 10.12
C PRO A 320 18.36 13.99 10.34
N THR A 321 17.74 13.53 9.25
CA THR A 321 16.97 12.28 9.16
C THR A 321 17.89 11.10 8.84
N TYR A 322 17.74 10.01 9.55
CA TYR A 322 18.45 8.73 9.39
C TYR A 322 17.47 7.64 8.96
N PHE A 323 18.00 6.56 8.41
CA PHE A 323 17.19 5.48 7.84
C PHE A 323 17.53 4.15 8.50
N TYR A 324 16.51 3.39 8.84
CA TYR A 324 16.66 2.05 9.39
C TYR A 324 15.80 1.06 8.63
N GLU A 325 16.29 -0.17 8.50
CA GLU A 325 15.43 -1.32 8.25
C GLU A 325 15.08 -1.99 9.58
N PHE A 326 13.78 -2.12 9.87
CA PHE A 326 13.28 -2.92 10.97
C PHE A 326 12.97 -4.35 10.50
N ASP A 327 13.55 -5.34 11.17
CA ASP A 327 13.27 -6.76 10.97
C ASP A 327 12.44 -7.30 12.14
N TYR A 328 11.19 -7.67 11.86
CA TYR A 328 10.24 -8.17 12.86
C TYR A 328 10.55 -9.60 13.34
N THR A 329 11.38 -10.36 12.61
CA THR A 329 11.71 -11.74 12.98
C THR A 329 12.74 -11.77 14.10
N THR A 330 13.62 -10.77 14.13
CA THR A 330 14.66 -10.59 15.15
C THR A 330 14.35 -9.43 16.11
N ASN A 331 13.34 -8.61 15.81
CA ASN A 331 13.04 -7.36 16.49
C ASN A 331 14.24 -6.41 16.54
N THR A 332 14.92 -6.24 15.40
CA THR A 332 16.14 -5.42 15.31
C THR A 332 16.02 -4.33 14.26
N PHE A 333 16.45 -3.13 14.62
CA PHE A 333 16.70 -2.04 13.70
C PHE A 333 18.15 -2.09 13.18
N THR A 334 18.31 -2.06 11.87
CA THR A 334 19.62 -1.97 11.20
C THR A 334 19.74 -0.61 10.53
N ASN A 335 20.73 0.19 10.95
CA ASN A 335 21.01 1.48 10.32
C ASN A 335 21.47 1.26 8.88
N ILE A 336 20.92 2.04 7.94
CA ILE A 336 21.31 2.05 6.54
C ILE A 336 21.68 3.48 6.12
N ASN A 337 22.43 3.59 5.02
CA ASN A 337 22.70 4.89 4.43
C ASN A 337 21.40 5.54 3.95
N GLY A 338 21.33 6.87 4.00
CA GLY A 338 20.35 7.66 3.28
C GLY A 338 20.72 7.85 1.81
N PRO A 339 19.89 8.57 1.05
CA PRO A 339 20.04 8.70 -0.41
C PRO A 339 21.31 9.43 -0.85
N THR A 340 21.90 10.28 0.00
CA THR A 340 23.07 11.12 -0.32
C THR A 340 24.26 10.89 0.62
N GLY A 341 24.19 9.90 1.51
CA GLY A 341 25.23 9.64 2.52
C GLY A 341 24.69 8.86 3.71
N ASN A 342 25.23 9.10 4.91
CA ASN A 342 24.79 8.39 6.12
C ASN A 342 23.40 8.84 6.63
N SER A 343 22.93 9.99 6.19
CA SER A 343 21.69 10.66 6.62
C SER A 343 21.24 11.65 5.55
N ASP A 344 20.05 12.21 5.70
CA ASP A 344 19.53 13.32 4.88
C ASP A 344 19.34 14.59 5.72
N ALA A 345 19.76 15.74 5.21
CA ALA A 345 19.87 17.00 5.97
C ALA A 345 18.52 17.76 6.08
N ILE A 346 17.48 17.02 6.47
CA ILE A 346 16.11 17.49 6.65
C ILE A 346 15.56 17.02 8.00
N SER A 347 14.48 17.66 8.46
CA SER A 347 13.66 17.13 9.55
C SER A 347 12.81 15.95 9.06
N ALA A 348 12.49 15.01 9.96
CA ALA A 348 11.83 13.76 9.58
C ALA A 348 10.44 13.97 8.95
N TYR A 349 9.71 15.01 9.36
CA TYR A 349 8.40 15.38 8.82
C TYR A 349 8.42 15.71 7.32
N GLN A 350 9.60 16.04 6.79
CA GLN A 350 9.74 16.33 5.37
C GLN A 350 9.85 15.07 4.52
N ALA A 351 10.13 13.90 5.11
CA ALA A 351 10.29 12.65 4.40
C ALA A 351 8.93 12.01 4.08
N MET A 352 8.78 11.45 2.89
CA MET A 352 7.67 10.53 2.58
C MET A 352 8.16 9.29 1.84
N PHE A 353 7.43 8.20 2.00
CA PHE A 353 7.65 6.95 1.29
C PHE A 353 6.40 6.53 0.51
N LEU A 354 6.59 5.86 -0.62
CA LEU A 354 5.51 5.16 -1.32
C LEU A 354 6.02 3.81 -1.83
N MET A 355 5.29 2.73 -1.53
CA MET A 355 5.59 1.42 -2.10
C MET A 355 5.23 1.38 -3.58
N LEU A 356 6.22 1.16 -4.45
CA LEU A 356 6.00 1.05 -5.89
C LEU A 356 5.64 -0.39 -6.30
N PRO A 357 4.92 -0.58 -7.42
CA PRO A 357 4.63 -1.91 -7.97
C PRO A 357 5.87 -2.69 -8.43
N THR A 358 7.04 -2.06 -8.48
CA THR A 358 8.32 -2.72 -8.75
C THR A 358 8.88 -3.43 -7.51
N GLY A 359 8.31 -3.18 -6.32
CA GLY A 359 8.84 -3.64 -5.04
C GLY A 359 9.89 -2.70 -4.43
N GLU A 360 10.13 -1.56 -5.07
CA GLU A 360 10.99 -0.49 -4.59
C GLU A 360 10.18 0.56 -3.81
N VAL A 361 10.83 1.31 -2.93
CA VAL A 361 10.19 2.41 -2.18
C VAL A 361 10.59 3.75 -2.80
N MET A 362 9.63 4.51 -3.31
CA MET A 362 9.85 5.89 -3.74
C MET A 362 9.99 6.78 -2.51
N TYR A 363 10.94 7.70 -2.53
CA TYR A 363 11.24 8.64 -1.45
C TYR A 363 11.29 10.08 -1.97
N THR A 364 10.59 10.95 -1.26
CA THR A 364 10.61 12.39 -1.45
C THR A 364 10.93 13.07 -0.11
N HIS A 365 11.46 14.29 -0.21
CA HIS A 365 11.81 15.10 0.94
C HIS A 365 11.42 16.58 0.77
N MET A 366 10.19 16.81 0.30
CA MET A 366 9.65 18.13 -0.08
C MET A 366 10.54 18.94 -1.05
N SER A 367 11.29 18.27 -1.93
CA SER A 367 12.21 18.91 -2.88
C SER A 367 11.96 18.45 -4.32
N ASN A 368 12.64 19.05 -5.28
CA ASN A 368 12.59 18.61 -6.68
C ASN A 368 13.44 17.37 -6.97
N THR A 369 14.08 16.79 -5.95
CA THR A 369 14.85 15.56 -6.07
C THR A 369 14.08 14.41 -5.44
N VAL A 370 14.00 13.31 -6.20
CA VAL A 370 13.30 12.10 -5.81
C VAL A 370 14.28 10.93 -5.88
N TYR A 371 14.14 9.98 -4.96
CA TYR A 371 14.93 8.76 -4.94
C TYR A 371 14.02 7.53 -4.91
N VAL A 372 14.61 6.39 -5.22
CA VAL A 372 13.99 5.07 -5.12
C VAL A 372 14.94 4.17 -4.33
N TYR A 373 14.43 3.53 -3.29
CA TYR A 373 15.13 2.54 -2.49
C TYR A 373 14.78 1.14 -2.98
N ASN A 374 15.78 0.39 -3.41
CA ASN A 374 15.62 -1.03 -3.69
C ASN A 374 15.98 -1.82 -2.42
N PRO A 375 15.01 -2.45 -1.74
CA PRO A 375 15.27 -3.16 -0.48
C PRO A 375 16.07 -4.45 -0.63
N GLY A 376 16.23 -4.96 -1.87
CA GLY A 376 16.79 -6.28 -2.12
C GLY A 376 16.01 -7.41 -1.43
N GLY A 377 16.59 -8.61 -1.47
CA GLY A 377 15.94 -9.80 -0.93
C GLY A 377 14.76 -10.29 -1.78
N SER A 378 14.22 -11.44 -1.40
CA SER A 378 13.05 -12.03 -2.06
C SER A 378 11.76 -11.57 -1.39
N PRO A 379 10.68 -11.34 -2.15
CA PRO A 379 9.37 -11.07 -1.56
C PRO A 379 8.90 -12.19 -0.63
N LEU A 380 8.19 -11.85 0.44
CA LEU A 380 7.57 -12.81 1.34
C LEU A 380 6.51 -13.63 0.62
N ALA A 381 6.60 -14.96 0.72
CA ALA A 381 5.63 -15.86 0.13
C ALA A 381 4.19 -15.60 0.64
N ALA A 382 4.04 -15.23 1.92
CA ALA A 382 2.73 -14.92 2.52
C ALA A 382 2.06 -13.67 1.92
N ALA A 383 2.83 -12.75 1.34
CA ALA A 383 2.32 -11.54 0.70
C ALA A 383 1.96 -11.75 -0.78
N LYS A 384 2.27 -12.92 -1.34
CA LYS A 384 2.09 -13.17 -2.78
C LYS A 384 0.60 -13.23 -3.13
N PRO A 385 0.10 -12.39 -4.06
CA PRO A 385 -1.24 -12.51 -4.58
C PRO A 385 -1.37 -13.75 -5.48
N SER A 386 -2.58 -14.31 -5.55
CA SER A 386 -2.89 -15.43 -6.44
C SER A 386 -4.23 -15.20 -7.12
N VAL A 387 -4.27 -15.46 -8.44
CA VAL A 387 -5.49 -15.44 -9.24
C VAL A 387 -6.09 -16.85 -9.21
N THR A 388 -7.40 -16.90 -8.97
CA THR A 388 -8.21 -18.13 -9.01
C THR A 388 -8.95 -18.24 -10.33
N SER A 389 -9.54 -17.14 -10.81
CA SER A 389 -10.20 -17.11 -12.12
C SER A 389 -10.20 -15.70 -12.70
N ILE A 390 -10.39 -15.64 -14.02
CA ILE A 390 -10.59 -14.43 -14.80
C ILE A 390 -11.74 -14.66 -15.78
N SER A 391 -12.63 -13.69 -15.91
CA SER A 391 -13.69 -13.70 -16.92
C SER A 391 -13.85 -12.32 -17.54
N LYS A 392 -14.20 -12.26 -18.83
CA LYS A 392 -14.46 -11.00 -19.53
C LYS A 392 -15.90 -10.55 -19.26
N ASN A 393 -16.09 -9.26 -19.00
CA ASN A 393 -17.40 -8.63 -18.85
C ASN A 393 -17.91 -8.11 -20.19
N GLY A 394 -19.22 -7.92 -20.31
CA GLY A 394 -19.85 -7.41 -21.54
C GLY A 394 -19.47 -5.98 -21.95
N ASP A 395 -18.82 -5.21 -21.08
CA ASP A 395 -18.30 -3.87 -21.37
C ASP A 395 -16.80 -3.87 -21.80
N GLY A 396 -16.23 -5.06 -21.99
CA GLY A 396 -14.83 -5.28 -22.35
C GLY A 396 -13.83 -5.17 -21.19
N SER A 397 -14.30 -4.93 -19.95
CA SER A 397 -13.49 -5.10 -18.75
C SER A 397 -13.37 -6.59 -18.38
N TYR A 398 -12.57 -6.90 -17.37
CA TYR A 398 -12.33 -8.26 -16.90
C TYR A 398 -12.55 -8.33 -15.39
N HIS A 399 -13.30 -9.34 -14.96
CA HIS A 399 -13.48 -9.72 -13.58
C HIS A 399 -12.37 -10.66 -13.14
N LEU A 400 -11.61 -10.27 -12.12
CA LEU A 400 -10.59 -11.10 -11.49
C LEU A 400 -11.06 -11.56 -10.12
N VAL A 401 -10.88 -12.84 -9.85
CA VAL A 401 -11.11 -13.46 -8.54
C VAL A 401 -9.78 -14.00 -8.03
N GLY A 402 -9.43 -13.69 -6.78
CA GLY A 402 -8.18 -14.16 -6.20
C GLY A 402 -8.11 -14.04 -4.69
N LYS A 403 -6.88 -14.16 -4.17
CA LYS A 403 -6.53 -14.00 -2.76
C LYS A 403 -5.40 -13.00 -2.60
N ASN A 404 -5.31 -12.38 -1.42
CA ASN A 404 -4.30 -11.36 -1.08
C ASN A 404 -4.30 -10.12 -2.02
N PHE A 405 -5.41 -9.82 -2.68
CA PHE A 405 -5.53 -8.61 -3.52
C PHE A 405 -5.50 -7.30 -2.73
N ASN A 406 -5.55 -7.39 -1.40
CA ASN A 406 -5.40 -6.29 -0.48
C ASN A 406 -4.17 -6.43 0.44
N GLY A 407 -3.27 -7.36 0.10
CA GLY A 407 -1.97 -7.49 0.73
C GLY A 407 -2.01 -7.81 2.22
N ILE A 408 -0.88 -7.60 2.86
CA ILE A 408 -0.68 -7.89 4.29
C ILE A 408 -0.51 -6.63 5.14
N ASN A 409 -0.52 -5.45 4.55
CA ASN A 409 -0.47 -4.16 5.23
C ASN A 409 -1.00 -3.08 4.28
N GLU A 410 -1.23 -1.87 4.81
CA GLU A 410 -1.79 -0.77 4.01
C GLU A 410 -0.77 -0.16 3.05
N GLY A 411 0.52 -0.28 3.33
CA GLY A 411 1.59 0.34 2.55
C GLY A 411 2.36 1.34 3.40
N ALA A 412 2.86 2.40 2.76
CA ALA A 412 3.57 3.44 3.47
C ALA A 412 2.62 4.23 4.38
N THR A 413 3.13 4.62 5.55
CA THR A 413 2.43 5.36 6.59
C THR A 413 3.32 6.52 7.04
N TYR A 414 2.72 7.56 7.60
CA TYR A 414 3.40 8.75 8.10
C TYR A 414 3.00 9.05 9.54
N GLY A 415 1.70 8.98 9.81
CA GLY A 415 1.11 9.16 11.13
C GLY A 415 -0.37 9.43 10.99
N ASP A 416 -0.75 10.67 11.21
CA ASP A 416 -2.08 11.25 10.98
C ASP A 416 -2.35 11.64 9.54
N ASP A 417 -1.38 12.26 8.89
CA ASP A 417 -1.44 12.76 7.53
C ASP A 417 -0.91 11.77 6.49
N TRP A 418 -0.98 12.16 5.21
CA TRP A 418 -0.32 11.48 4.08
C TRP A 418 -0.63 9.99 3.99
N GLN A 419 -1.91 9.62 3.78
CA GLN A 419 -2.26 8.22 3.60
C GLN A 419 -1.79 7.71 2.23
N MET A 420 -0.64 7.05 2.22
CA MET A 420 0.05 6.54 1.02
C MET A 420 -0.23 5.05 0.83
N ASN A 421 -1.51 4.69 1.01
CA ASN A 421 -2.03 3.34 0.95
C ASN A 421 -1.82 2.71 -0.45
N THR A 422 -1.44 1.43 -0.47
CA THR A 422 -1.15 0.60 -1.65
C THR A 422 -1.70 -0.84 -1.54
N ASN A 423 -2.57 -1.10 -0.56
CA ASN A 423 -3.29 -2.35 -0.32
C ASN A 423 -4.45 -2.58 -1.30
N ARG A 424 -4.17 -2.48 -2.59
CA ARG A 424 -5.12 -2.70 -3.68
C ARG A 424 -4.44 -3.38 -4.87
N PRO A 425 -5.18 -4.15 -5.68
CA PRO A 425 -4.59 -4.87 -6.79
C PRO A 425 -4.31 -3.92 -7.97
N LEU A 426 -3.11 -4.03 -8.53
CA LEU A 426 -2.80 -3.56 -9.88
C LEU A 426 -2.64 -4.77 -10.80
N VAL A 427 -3.01 -4.59 -12.07
CA VAL A 427 -2.81 -5.62 -13.10
C VAL A 427 -1.75 -5.13 -14.08
N ARG A 428 -0.63 -5.86 -14.15
CA ARG A 428 0.53 -5.50 -14.97
C ARG A 428 0.76 -6.53 -16.07
N PHE A 429 0.61 -6.09 -17.31
CA PHE A 429 0.92 -6.85 -18.51
C PHE A 429 2.38 -6.69 -18.92
N PHE A 430 2.93 -7.70 -19.60
CA PHE A 430 4.28 -7.66 -20.11
C PHE A 430 4.50 -8.62 -21.29
N ASP A 431 5.44 -8.28 -22.16
CA ASP A 431 5.81 -9.10 -23.32
C ASP A 431 7.00 -10.04 -23.04
N ASP A 432 7.56 -10.65 -24.09
CA ASP A 432 8.75 -11.51 -24.02
C ASP A 432 10.06 -10.77 -24.35
N ALA A 433 10.04 -9.43 -24.45
CA ALA A 433 11.26 -8.68 -24.67
C ALA A 433 12.21 -8.81 -23.46
N ASN A 434 13.50 -8.53 -23.67
CA ASN A 434 14.51 -8.55 -22.61
C ASN A 434 15.30 -7.22 -22.58
N PRO A 435 15.03 -6.30 -21.62
CA PRO A 435 13.99 -6.40 -20.59
C PRO A 435 12.56 -6.25 -21.15
N PRO A 436 11.53 -6.80 -20.48
CA PRO A 436 10.17 -6.81 -20.97
C PRO A 436 9.61 -5.39 -21.07
N ASN A 437 8.78 -5.15 -22.06
CA ASN A 437 7.90 -3.99 -22.05
C ASN A 437 6.76 -4.24 -21.07
N VAL A 438 6.26 -3.17 -20.45
CA VAL A 438 5.30 -3.22 -19.34
C VAL A 438 4.15 -2.25 -19.60
N TRP A 439 2.94 -2.72 -19.32
CA TRP A 439 1.71 -1.93 -19.35
C TRP A 439 0.89 -2.21 -18.09
N TYR A 440 0.24 -1.19 -17.55
CA TYR A 440 -0.69 -1.35 -16.45
C TYR A 440 -2.12 -1.17 -16.96
N ALA A 441 -2.98 -2.13 -16.61
CA ALA A 441 -4.41 -1.94 -16.74
C ALA A 441 -4.93 -1.07 -15.59
N THR A 442 -6.04 -0.37 -15.84
CA THR A 442 -6.73 0.38 -14.79
C THR A 442 -7.61 -0.57 -14.02
N THR A 443 -7.30 -0.79 -12.74
CA THR A 443 -8.13 -1.61 -11.84
C THR A 443 -9.22 -0.77 -11.17
N PHE A 444 -10.35 -1.40 -10.87
CA PHE A 444 -11.47 -0.77 -10.17
C PHE A 444 -12.39 -1.79 -9.49
N ASN A 445 -13.32 -1.32 -8.67
CA ASN A 445 -14.35 -2.11 -7.99
C ASN A 445 -13.80 -3.30 -7.19
N TRP A 446 -12.67 -3.14 -6.50
CA TRP A 446 -12.20 -4.20 -5.61
C TRP A 446 -13.14 -4.41 -4.42
N SER A 447 -13.44 -5.68 -4.14
CA SER A 447 -14.46 -6.06 -3.15
C SER A 447 -14.15 -5.68 -1.71
N ARG A 448 -12.86 -5.50 -1.33
CA ARG A 448 -12.43 -5.26 0.06
C ARG A 448 -11.22 -4.33 0.17
N SER A 449 -11.21 -3.45 1.16
CA SER A 449 -10.10 -2.54 1.53
C SER A 449 -9.37 -2.94 2.83
N SER A 450 -9.66 -4.15 3.34
CA SER A 450 -9.04 -4.75 4.52
C SER A 450 -7.54 -5.03 4.34
N VAL A 451 -6.85 -5.50 5.38
CA VAL A 451 -5.50 -6.07 5.29
C VAL A 451 -5.47 -7.51 5.79
N MET A 452 -4.48 -8.31 5.36
CA MET A 452 -4.27 -9.68 5.84
C MET A 452 -5.53 -10.56 5.80
N THR A 453 -6.28 -10.52 4.72
CA THR A 453 -7.55 -11.29 4.61
C THR A 453 -7.37 -12.80 4.48
N GLY A 454 -6.12 -13.27 4.46
CA GLY A 454 -5.77 -14.69 4.48
C GLY A 454 -6.36 -15.42 3.28
N ASN A 455 -7.28 -16.34 3.55
CA ASN A 455 -7.91 -17.17 2.52
C ASN A 455 -9.20 -16.57 1.94
N ALA A 456 -9.61 -15.36 2.36
CA ALA A 456 -10.81 -14.74 1.83
C ALA A 456 -10.66 -14.49 0.33
N THR A 457 -11.72 -14.80 -0.42
CA THR A 457 -11.82 -14.41 -1.82
C THR A 457 -11.97 -12.90 -1.91
N VAL A 458 -11.14 -12.29 -2.76
CA VAL A 458 -11.19 -10.87 -3.10
C VAL A 458 -11.29 -10.76 -4.61
N THR A 459 -12.24 -9.97 -5.08
CA THR A 459 -12.41 -9.66 -6.51
C THR A 459 -11.96 -8.23 -6.82
N THR A 460 -11.65 -7.99 -8.09
CA THR A 460 -11.47 -6.66 -8.69
C THR A 460 -11.86 -6.73 -10.16
N GLU A 461 -12.24 -5.59 -10.73
CA GLU A 461 -12.34 -5.41 -12.17
C GLU A 461 -11.05 -4.79 -12.71
N PHE A 462 -10.76 -4.98 -14.00
CA PHE A 462 -9.76 -4.19 -14.71
C PHE A 462 -10.11 -3.96 -16.17
N LYS A 463 -9.60 -2.85 -16.73
CA LYS A 463 -9.67 -2.55 -18.16
C LYS A 463 -8.27 -2.48 -18.76
N LYS A 464 -8.04 -3.22 -19.85
CA LYS A 464 -6.77 -3.19 -20.61
C LYS A 464 -6.50 -1.75 -21.10
N PRO A 465 -5.26 -1.26 -21.05
CA PRO A 465 -4.94 0.04 -21.60
C PRO A 465 -5.00 -0.03 -23.13
N ALA A 466 -5.46 1.04 -23.78
CA ALA A 466 -5.59 1.09 -25.25
C ALA A 466 -4.25 0.92 -25.98
N SER A 467 -3.13 1.17 -25.31
CA SER A 467 -1.78 1.00 -25.83
C SER A 467 -1.23 -0.44 -25.70
N LEU A 468 -1.98 -1.37 -25.09
CA LEU A 468 -1.57 -2.77 -24.98
C LEU A 468 -1.63 -3.44 -26.36
N PRO A 469 -0.52 -3.98 -26.88
CA PRO A 469 -0.55 -4.74 -28.13
C PRO A 469 -1.44 -5.98 -28.00
N ALA A 470 -2.21 -6.30 -29.04
CA ALA A 470 -3.18 -7.41 -29.02
C ALA A 470 -2.54 -8.77 -28.68
N ASN A 471 -1.27 -8.97 -29.06
CA ASN A 471 -0.52 -10.20 -28.79
C ASN A 471 0.03 -10.29 -27.36
N VAL A 472 -0.11 -9.26 -26.51
CA VAL A 472 0.33 -9.29 -25.11
C VAL A 472 -0.81 -9.77 -24.23
N ASN A 473 -0.68 -11.02 -23.77
CA ASN A 473 -1.69 -11.68 -22.94
C ASN A 473 -1.19 -12.13 -21.57
N LYS A 474 0.11 -12.03 -21.29
CA LYS A 474 0.70 -12.35 -19.98
C LYS A 474 0.52 -11.18 -19.02
N PHE A 475 0.11 -11.50 -17.79
CA PHE A 475 -0.03 -10.52 -16.73
C PHE A 475 0.34 -11.09 -15.36
N VAL A 476 0.56 -10.18 -14.42
CA VAL A 476 0.63 -10.45 -12.98
C VAL A 476 -0.31 -9.50 -12.25
N VAL A 477 -0.83 -9.93 -11.09
CA VAL A 477 -1.43 -9.03 -10.11
C VAL A 477 -0.33 -8.56 -9.16
N VAL A 478 -0.27 -7.27 -8.87
CA VAL A 478 0.72 -6.66 -7.97
C VAL A 478 0.01 -5.96 -6.82
N VAL A 479 0.42 -6.25 -5.58
CA VAL A 479 -0.11 -5.62 -4.36
C VAL A 479 1.05 -5.35 -3.40
N ASN A 480 1.12 -4.14 -2.81
CA ASN A 480 2.26 -3.71 -1.96
C ASN A 480 3.64 -4.07 -2.55
N GLY A 481 3.83 -3.92 -3.87
CA GLY A 481 5.08 -4.24 -4.56
C GLY A 481 5.39 -5.74 -4.74
N VAL A 482 4.48 -6.65 -4.37
CA VAL A 482 4.62 -8.10 -4.54
C VAL A 482 3.76 -8.56 -5.73
N ALA A 483 4.41 -9.18 -6.72
CA ALA A 483 3.73 -9.76 -7.87
C ALA A 483 3.27 -11.20 -7.63
N SER A 484 2.15 -11.59 -8.24
CA SER A 484 1.67 -12.97 -8.31
C SER A 484 2.56 -13.83 -9.19
N ASP A 485 2.20 -15.11 -9.33
CA ASP A 485 2.65 -15.89 -10.51
C ASP A 485 2.14 -15.24 -11.81
N THR A 486 2.80 -15.57 -12.92
CA THR A 486 2.37 -15.14 -14.24
C THR A 486 1.11 -15.89 -14.64
N TYR A 487 0.10 -15.13 -15.07
CA TYR A 487 -1.12 -15.65 -15.66
C TYR A 487 -1.22 -15.20 -17.12
N ARG A 488 -2.06 -15.88 -17.89
CA ARG A 488 -2.35 -15.54 -19.28
C ARG A 488 -3.84 -15.31 -19.43
N ILE A 489 -4.21 -14.35 -20.29
CA ILE A 489 -5.57 -14.24 -20.80
C ILE A 489 -5.59 -15.08 -22.06
N CYS A 490 -6.27 -16.22 -22.01
CA CYS A 490 -6.46 -17.09 -23.16
C CYS A 490 -7.93 -17.03 -23.57
N PRO A 491 -8.27 -16.25 -24.60
CA PRO A 491 -9.68 -16.14 -25.02
C PRO A 491 -10.24 -17.48 -25.53
N ALA A 492 -9.39 -18.39 -26.00
CA ALA A 492 -9.76 -19.75 -26.42
C ALA A 492 -9.97 -20.75 -25.26
N ASP A 493 -9.65 -20.38 -24.01
CA ASP A 493 -10.00 -21.17 -22.81
C ASP A 493 -11.41 -20.75 -22.35
N LEU A 494 -12.42 -21.28 -23.05
CA LEU A 494 -13.83 -20.91 -22.90
C LEU A 494 -14.45 -21.49 -21.64
N ASN A 495 -13.95 -22.62 -21.15
CA ASN A 495 -14.43 -23.22 -19.92
C ASN A 495 -13.71 -22.67 -18.67
N HIS A 496 -12.67 -21.87 -18.87
CA HIS A 496 -11.86 -21.21 -17.84
C HIS A 496 -11.17 -22.18 -16.87
N ASP A 497 -10.81 -23.38 -17.34
CA ASP A 497 -10.08 -24.38 -16.56
C ASP A 497 -8.55 -24.19 -16.59
N GLY A 498 -8.07 -23.21 -17.37
CA GLY A 498 -6.67 -22.87 -17.55
C GLY A 498 -5.97 -23.64 -18.69
N PHE A 499 -6.69 -24.47 -19.44
CA PHE A 499 -6.16 -25.27 -20.53
C PHE A 499 -7.03 -25.18 -21.78
N VAL A 500 -6.48 -24.66 -22.88
CA VAL A 500 -7.13 -24.74 -24.20
C VAL A 500 -7.10 -26.20 -24.69
N ASN A 501 -8.25 -26.86 -24.71
CA ASN A 501 -8.38 -28.27 -25.04
C ASN A 501 -9.74 -28.61 -25.71
N GLY A 502 -9.96 -29.88 -26.05
CA GLY A 502 -11.18 -30.31 -26.74
C GLY A 502 -12.50 -29.85 -26.08
N ASN A 503 -12.53 -29.67 -24.76
CA ASN A 503 -13.71 -29.15 -24.06
C ASN A 503 -14.03 -27.71 -24.46
N ASP A 504 -13.03 -26.86 -24.69
CA ASP A 504 -13.24 -25.48 -25.14
C ASP A 504 -13.72 -25.45 -26.58
N TYR A 505 -13.16 -26.31 -27.43
CA TYR A 505 -13.60 -26.45 -28.81
C TYR A 505 -15.05 -26.92 -28.89
N ASP A 506 -15.41 -27.95 -28.12
CA ASP A 506 -16.78 -28.46 -28.07
C ASP A 506 -17.75 -27.39 -27.55
N LEU A 507 -17.33 -26.59 -26.55
CA LEU A 507 -18.11 -25.48 -26.03
C LEU A 507 -18.30 -24.37 -27.08
N PHE A 508 -17.22 -23.96 -27.77
CA PHE A 508 -17.29 -23.00 -28.88
C PHE A 508 -18.22 -23.48 -29.98
N ALA A 509 -18.02 -24.70 -30.47
CA ALA A 509 -18.83 -25.30 -31.54
C ALA A 509 -20.31 -25.32 -31.15
N SER A 510 -20.63 -25.64 -29.89
CA SER A 510 -22.00 -25.62 -29.40
C SER A 510 -22.64 -24.23 -29.43
N PHE A 511 -21.88 -23.17 -29.11
CA PHE A 511 -22.36 -21.79 -29.21
C PHE A 511 -22.48 -21.34 -30.67
N PHE A 512 -21.53 -21.74 -31.51
CA PHE A 512 -21.47 -21.40 -32.93
C PHE A 512 -22.65 -21.99 -33.69
N ASP A 513 -22.90 -23.29 -33.51
CA ASP A 513 -24.04 -23.99 -34.11
C ASP A 513 -25.40 -23.42 -33.62
N ALA A 514 -25.43 -22.91 -32.39
CA ALA A 514 -26.61 -22.26 -31.82
C ALA A 514 -26.80 -20.80 -32.28
N GLY A 515 -25.83 -20.20 -32.97
CA GLY A 515 -25.80 -18.76 -33.28
C GLY A 515 -25.84 -17.90 -32.01
N SER A 516 -25.30 -18.40 -30.90
CA SER A 516 -25.30 -17.74 -29.60
C SER A 516 -24.18 -16.69 -29.53
N SER A 517 -24.41 -15.61 -28.78
CA SER A 517 -23.36 -14.62 -28.50
C SER A 517 -22.13 -15.21 -27.80
N GLY A 518 -22.20 -16.42 -27.26
CA GLY A 518 -21.02 -17.15 -26.76
C GLY A 518 -20.01 -17.53 -27.85
N ALA A 519 -20.39 -17.44 -29.13
CA ALA A 519 -19.52 -17.68 -30.28
C ALA A 519 -19.24 -16.40 -31.10
N ASP A 520 -19.70 -15.23 -30.64
CA ASP A 520 -19.27 -13.92 -31.19
C ASP A 520 -17.89 -13.59 -30.59
N TYR A 521 -16.87 -14.29 -31.09
CA TYR A 521 -15.52 -14.35 -30.54
C TYR A 521 -14.72 -13.08 -30.82
N ASN A 522 -15.01 -12.40 -31.94
CA ASN A 522 -14.38 -11.14 -32.30
C ASN A 522 -15.15 -9.90 -31.75
N ASP A 523 -16.27 -10.13 -31.04
CA ASP A 523 -17.22 -9.14 -30.49
C ASP A 523 -17.75 -8.13 -31.53
N ASP A 524 -17.94 -8.53 -32.79
CA ASP A 524 -18.49 -7.65 -33.84
C ASP A 524 -20.04 -7.63 -33.88
N GLY A 525 -20.68 -8.48 -33.06
CA GLY A 525 -22.12 -8.61 -32.96
C GLY A 525 -22.72 -9.65 -33.90
N PHE A 526 -21.91 -10.39 -34.67
CA PHE A 526 -22.36 -11.37 -35.66
C PHE A 526 -21.57 -12.67 -35.55
N VAL A 527 -22.22 -13.74 -35.10
CA VAL A 527 -21.63 -15.10 -35.16
C VAL A 527 -21.48 -15.56 -36.61
N ASN A 528 -20.26 -15.61 -37.12
CA ASN A 528 -19.95 -15.93 -38.51
C ASN A 528 -18.56 -16.60 -38.67
N GLY A 529 -18.16 -16.90 -39.91
CA GLY A 529 -16.89 -17.59 -40.18
C GLY A 529 -15.64 -16.89 -39.58
N ASP A 530 -15.66 -15.57 -39.45
CA ASP A 530 -14.56 -14.79 -38.88
C ASP A 530 -14.37 -15.10 -37.39
N ASP A 531 -15.44 -15.38 -36.63
CA ASP A 531 -15.34 -15.84 -35.23
C ASP A 531 -14.71 -17.22 -35.14
N TYR A 532 -15.11 -18.11 -36.05
CA TYR A 532 -14.60 -19.47 -36.10
C TYR A 532 -13.10 -19.48 -36.41
N ASP A 533 -12.69 -18.67 -37.37
CA ASP A 533 -11.28 -18.52 -37.75
C ASP A 533 -10.46 -17.89 -36.60
N ALA A 534 -11.01 -16.87 -35.92
CA ALA A 534 -10.37 -16.25 -34.77
C ALA A 534 -10.23 -17.20 -33.58
N PHE A 535 -11.29 -17.92 -33.22
CA PHE A 535 -11.26 -18.94 -32.18
C PHE A 535 -10.28 -20.06 -32.55
N SER A 536 -10.36 -20.59 -33.77
CA SER A 536 -9.48 -21.69 -34.21
C SER A 536 -8.00 -21.27 -34.19
N SER A 537 -7.69 -20.04 -34.60
CA SER A 537 -6.32 -19.50 -34.54
C SER A 537 -5.80 -19.45 -33.10
N ASP A 538 -6.59 -18.95 -32.16
CA ASP A 538 -6.20 -18.90 -30.74
C ASP A 538 -6.19 -20.29 -30.09
N PHE A 539 -7.10 -21.17 -30.50
CA PHE A 539 -7.21 -22.54 -30.04
C PHE A 539 -5.99 -23.37 -30.43
N GLU A 540 -5.59 -23.32 -31.70
CA GLU A 540 -4.40 -23.98 -32.23
C GLU A 540 -3.11 -23.35 -31.74
N GLY A 541 -3.12 -22.02 -31.51
CA GLY A 541 -2.02 -21.30 -30.88
C GLY A 541 -1.78 -21.71 -29.43
N GLY A 542 -2.82 -22.21 -28.75
CA GLY A 542 -2.82 -22.58 -27.35
C GLY A 542 -2.66 -21.39 -26.39
N CYS A 543 -2.59 -21.70 -25.10
CA CYS A 543 -2.05 -20.80 -24.07
C CYS A 543 -0.51 -20.92 -23.99
#